data_AF-A0A8U0PD41-F1
#
_entry.id   AF-A0A8U0PD41-F1
#
_cell.length_a   1.000
_cell.length_b   1.000
_cell.length_c   1.000
_cell.angle_alpha   90.00
_cell.angle_beta   90.00
_cell.angle_gamma   90.00
#
_symmetry.space_group_name_H-M   'P 1'
#
loop_
_entity.id
_entity.type
_entity.pdbx_description
1 polymer ?
#
loop_
_entity_poly.entity_id
_entity_poly.type
_entity_poly.pdbx_seq_one_letter_code
_entity_poly.pdbx_strand_id
1 'polypeptide(L)'
;MKKGRKHQQGTGARVNGNGNAQQHGEHESWKKLKLVVIHQALNCDPVDIETLRSAAVSEGGLLTDEIRRKVWPKLLSVNVYNLPAKPTKDIRENHKDFNQVLLDVRRSMKRFPRGMRVDERQVLQEQLIDIILVVLQKNPALHYYQGYHDIVVTFLLVVGERMAIAMVETLSNHHLRAEVGTIFALSWLITWYGHVLSEFRHVLRLYDFFLASHPLMAIYFAAVIVLHREKEVKQTECDMAMVHQLLSKIPQDLPYEELITQAHCLFTRYPPSLLAKRAALQSRKSITINCFKAFQTATQQQRPDSVLRRQLLQGRARGLGGPDSQLVLSGDMQPNQAANQAANQLVKMAVWGISATLGAAALAVAQTALDWAPDFFMQLF
;
A
#
# COMPACT_ATOMS: atom_id res chain seq x y z
N MET A 1 -2.84 -83.13 26.76
CA MET A 1 -2.22 -82.07 25.94
C MET A 1 -2.88 -80.72 26.27
N LYS A 2 -2.07 -79.67 26.54
CA LYS A 2 -2.30 -78.19 26.48
C LYS A 2 -3.56 -77.59 27.16
N LYS A 3 -3.45 -76.73 28.20
CA LYS A 3 -3.17 -75.26 28.22
C LYS A 3 -4.11 -74.38 27.34
N GLY A 4 -4.75 -73.36 27.93
CA GLY A 4 -5.07 -72.11 27.20
C GLY A 4 -6.26 -71.26 27.68
N ARG A 5 -5.96 -70.16 28.39
CA ARG A 5 -6.81 -68.99 28.76
C ARG A 5 -7.24 -68.12 27.55
N LYS A 6 -8.39 -67.40 27.65
CA LYS A 6 -8.58 -65.91 27.80
C LYS A 6 -9.72 -65.25 26.97
N HIS A 7 -10.34 -64.26 27.62
CA HIS A 7 -11.33 -63.22 27.27
C HIS A 7 -11.39 -62.56 25.87
N GLN A 8 -12.60 -62.07 25.52
CA GLN A 8 -12.95 -60.68 25.14
C GLN A 8 -14.51 -60.55 25.10
N GLN A 9 -15.18 -59.81 25.99
CA GLN A 9 -15.50 -58.37 25.97
C GLN A 9 -15.94 -57.80 24.61
N GLY A 10 -17.27 -57.65 24.44
CA GLY A 10 -17.91 -56.82 23.42
C GLY A 10 -18.71 -55.70 24.09
N THR A 11 -18.03 -54.64 24.52
CA THR A 11 -18.65 -53.37 24.91
C THR A 11 -18.91 -52.55 23.66
N GLY A 12 -20.19 -52.44 23.26
CA GLY A 12 -20.63 -51.48 22.25
C GLY A 12 -20.52 -50.07 22.79
N ALA A 13 -19.44 -49.37 22.42
CA ALA A 13 -19.24 -47.97 22.71
C ALA A 13 -20.19 -47.11 21.84
N ARG A 14 -21.26 -46.60 22.44
CA ARG A 14 -21.98 -45.42 21.93
C ARG A 14 -21.07 -44.21 22.11
N VAL A 15 -20.43 -43.75 21.04
CA VAL A 15 -19.63 -42.52 21.03
C VAL A 15 -20.23 -41.52 20.03
N ASN A 16 -20.49 -40.33 20.56
CA ASN A 16 -20.63 -39.01 19.92
C ASN A 16 -21.70 -38.80 18.84
N GLY A 17 -22.91 -38.47 19.29
CA GLY A 17 -23.84 -37.60 18.56
C GLY A 17 -24.15 -36.25 19.26
N ASN A 18 -23.81 -36.09 20.54
CA ASN A 18 -24.28 -34.94 21.34
C ASN A 18 -23.38 -33.68 21.26
N GLY A 19 -22.08 -33.82 21.00
CA GLY A 19 -21.15 -32.67 21.00
C GLY A 19 -21.43 -31.65 19.89
N ASN A 20 -21.80 -32.11 18.69
CA ASN A 20 -22.09 -31.22 17.56
C ASN A 20 -23.40 -30.46 17.71
N ALA A 21 -24.43 -31.07 18.32
CA ALA A 21 -25.73 -30.41 18.50
C ALA A 21 -25.67 -29.31 19.57
N GLN A 22 -24.91 -29.53 20.64
CA GLN A 22 -24.72 -28.56 21.71
C GLN A 22 -23.89 -27.35 21.25
N GLN A 23 -22.77 -27.59 20.55
CA GLN A 23 -21.97 -26.49 19.95
C GLN A 23 -22.75 -25.72 18.89
N HIS A 24 -23.55 -26.39 18.05
CA HIS A 24 -24.37 -25.70 17.05
C HIS A 24 -25.47 -24.85 17.69
N GLY A 25 -26.09 -25.34 18.76
CA GLY A 25 -27.10 -24.58 19.53
C GLY A 25 -26.53 -23.34 20.22
N GLU A 26 -25.35 -23.46 20.83
CA GLU A 26 -24.63 -22.32 21.42
C GLU A 26 -24.19 -21.31 20.35
N HIS A 27 -23.73 -21.81 19.20
CA HIS A 27 -23.29 -20.97 18.08
C HIS A 27 -24.45 -20.18 17.44
N GLU A 28 -25.65 -20.75 17.39
CA GLU A 28 -26.84 -20.01 16.94
C GLU A 28 -27.39 -19.06 18.01
N SER A 29 -27.15 -19.35 19.29
CA SER A 29 -27.55 -18.49 20.40
C SER A 29 -26.77 -17.16 20.42
N TRP A 30 -25.44 -17.18 20.29
CA TRP A 30 -24.65 -15.94 20.30
C TRP A 30 -24.95 -15.03 19.11
N LYS A 31 -25.22 -15.61 17.92
CA LYS A 31 -25.62 -14.83 16.75
C LYS A 31 -26.92 -14.09 17.01
N LYS A 32 -27.92 -14.76 17.58
CA LYS A 32 -29.20 -14.14 17.94
C LYS A 32 -29.01 -12.99 18.94
N LEU A 33 -28.19 -13.20 19.96
CA LEU A 33 -27.85 -12.15 20.92
C LEU A 33 -27.17 -10.95 20.23
N LYS A 34 -26.20 -11.20 19.35
CA LYS A 34 -25.52 -10.17 18.58
C LYS A 34 -26.48 -9.37 17.69
N LEU A 35 -27.42 -10.05 17.03
CA LEU A 35 -28.47 -9.41 16.24
C LEU A 35 -29.33 -8.46 17.09
N VAL A 36 -29.73 -8.89 18.29
CA VAL A 36 -30.50 -8.06 19.23
C VAL A 36 -29.72 -6.80 19.60
N VAL A 37 -28.44 -6.94 19.95
CA VAL A 37 -27.57 -5.80 20.29
C VAL A 37 -27.47 -4.81 19.12
N ILE A 38 -27.26 -5.30 17.89
CA ILE A 38 -27.19 -4.45 16.69
C ILE A 38 -28.52 -3.71 16.45
N HIS A 39 -29.65 -4.41 16.58
CA HIS A 39 -30.97 -3.79 16.41
C HIS A 39 -31.26 -2.75 17.48
N GLN A 40 -30.88 -3.00 18.73
CA GLN A 40 -31.00 -2.01 19.81
C GLN A 40 -30.18 -0.76 19.49
N ALA A 41 -28.90 -0.92 19.12
CA ALA A 41 -28.02 0.20 18.76
C ALA A 41 -28.55 1.02 17.57
N LEU A 42 -29.17 0.36 16.57
CA LEU A 42 -29.82 1.03 15.43
C LEU A 42 -31.06 1.83 15.80
N ASN A 43 -31.79 1.41 16.85
CA ASN A 43 -33.04 2.03 17.28
C ASN A 43 -32.85 3.09 18.37
N CYS A 44 -31.63 3.24 18.91
CA CYS A 44 -31.29 4.34 19.83
C CYS A 44 -31.36 5.70 19.13
N ASP A 45 -31.68 6.75 19.90
CA ASP A 45 -31.63 8.14 19.45
C ASP A 45 -30.79 8.99 20.43
N PRO A 46 -29.59 9.46 20.04
CA PRO A 46 -28.94 9.21 18.75
C PRO A 46 -28.51 7.75 18.57
N VAL A 47 -28.36 7.31 17.31
CA VAL A 47 -27.91 5.94 16.96
C VAL A 47 -26.55 5.67 17.61
N ASP A 48 -26.41 4.51 18.27
CA ASP A 48 -25.18 4.13 18.94
C ASP A 48 -24.16 3.56 17.93
N ILE A 49 -23.39 4.46 17.32
CA ILE A 49 -22.38 4.12 16.31
C ILE A 49 -21.24 3.29 16.91
N GLU A 50 -20.91 3.49 18.19
CA GLU A 50 -19.77 2.80 18.81
C GLU A 50 -20.06 1.32 19.06
N THR A 51 -21.28 1.00 19.50
CA THR A 51 -21.75 -0.38 19.58
C THR A 51 -21.81 -1.03 18.19
N LEU A 52 -22.22 -0.30 17.15
CA LEU A 52 -22.23 -0.80 15.78
C LEU A 52 -20.80 -1.08 15.25
N ARG A 53 -19.84 -0.21 15.55
CA ARG A 53 -18.41 -0.44 15.22
C ARG A 53 -17.87 -1.68 15.93
N SER A 54 -18.11 -1.78 17.24
CA SER A 54 -17.69 -2.93 18.05
C SER A 54 -18.31 -4.24 17.54
N ALA A 55 -19.58 -4.21 17.13
CA ALA A 55 -20.26 -5.36 16.53
C ALA A 55 -19.66 -5.75 15.17
N ALA A 56 -19.29 -4.78 14.33
CA ALA A 56 -18.67 -5.03 13.03
C ALA A 56 -17.23 -5.56 13.14
N VAL A 57 -16.47 -5.12 14.15
CA VAL A 57 -15.10 -5.61 14.41
C VAL A 57 -15.10 -7.00 15.03
N SER A 58 -16.01 -7.28 15.97
CA SER A 58 -16.11 -8.58 16.66
C SER A 58 -16.48 -9.74 15.73
N GLU A 59 -16.27 -10.97 16.23
CA GLU A 59 -16.40 -12.23 15.49
C GLU A 59 -17.66 -12.31 14.62
N GLY A 60 -17.50 -12.72 13.36
CA GLY A 60 -18.60 -12.85 12.40
C GLY A 60 -19.14 -11.53 11.82
N GLY A 61 -18.64 -10.37 12.26
CA GLY A 61 -19.03 -9.06 11.74
C GLY A 61 -20.53 -8.78 11.86
N LEU A 62 -21.15 -8.22 10.82
CA LEU A 62 -22.56 -7.81 10.83
C LEU A 62 -23.55 -8.93 10.49
N LEU A 63 -23.07 -10.15 10.28
CA LEU A 63 -23.83 -11.39 10.04
C LEU A 63 -24.60 -11.43 8.71
N THR A 64 -25.45 -10.44 8.38
CA THR A 64 -26.36 -10.48 7.23
C THR A 64 -26.35 -9.20 6.38
N ASP A 65 -26.68 -9.33 5.10
CA ASP A 65 -26.74 -8.19 4.17
C ASP A 65 -27.90 -7.22 4.49
N GLU A 66 -28.96 -7.71 5.14
CA GLU A 66 -30.04 -6.85 5.64
C GLU A 66 -29.53 -5.86 6.71
N ILE A 67 -28.63 -6.31 7.58
CA ILE A 67 -28.03 -5.47 8.60
C ILE A 67 -27.00 -4.55 7.99
N ARG A 68 -26.16 -5.06 7.07
CA ARG A 68 -25.18 -4.24 6.34
C ARG A 68 -25.83 -3.04 5.64
N ARG A 69 -27.00 -3.25 5.02
CA ARG A 69 -27.81 -2.18 4.42
C ARG A 69 -28.21 -1.06 5.38
N LYS A 70 -28.36 -1.36 6.67
CA LYS A 70 -28.72 -0.39 7.71
C LYS A 70 -27.48 0.22 8.38
N VAL A 71 -26.45 -0.59 8.61
CA VAL A 71 -25.28 -0.23 9.42
C VAL A 71 -24.17 0.43 8.59
N TRP A 72 -23.83 -0.08 7.40
CA TRP A 72 -22.72 0.47 6.63
C TRP A 72 -22.89 1.96 6.29
N PRO A 73 -24.08 2.48 5.94
CA PRO A 73 -24.27 3.92 5.74
C PRO A 73 -23.99 4.73 7.01
N LYS A 74 -24.33 4.19 8.19
CA LYS A 74 -24.06 4.85 9.48
C LYS A 74 -22.57 4.88 9.78
N LEU A 75 -21.84 3.79 9.50
CA LEU A 75 -20.38 3.73 9.67
C LEU A 75 -19.65 4.76 8.78
N LEU A 76 -20.13 4.94 7.55
CA LEU A 76 -19.62 5.94 6.61
C LEU A 76 -20.21 7.35 6.79
N SER A 77 -21.08 7.55 7.78
CA SER A 77 -21.78 8.83 8.01
C SER A 77 -22.55 9.35 6.78
N VAL A 78 -23.11 8.44 5.97
CA VAL A 78 -23.91 8.75 4.78
C VAL A 78 -25.34 9.07 5.18
N ASN A 79 -25.85 10.20 4.67
CA ASN A 79 -27.24 10.59 4.88
C ASN A 79 -28.19 9.81 3.95
N VAL A 80 -28.91 8.84 4.51
CA VAL A 80 -29.87 7.99 3.77
C VAL A 80 -31.11 8.74 3.27
N TYR A 81 -31.41 9.92 3.80
CA TYR A 81 -32.53 10.76 3.35
C TYR A 81 -32.17 11.64 2.16
N ASN A 82 -30.87 11.85 1.92
CA ASN A 82 -30.36 12.66 0.81
C ASN A 82 -29.47 11.82 -0.12
N LEU A 83 -30.08 10.82 -0.77
CA LEU A 83 -29.38 9.97 -1.72
C LEU A 83 -29.35 10.58 -3.12
N PRO A 84 -28.25 10.40 -3.87
CA PRO A 84 -28.15 10.88 -5.24
C PRO A 84 -29.28 10.35 -6.12
N ALA A 85 -29.60 11.13 -7.16
CA ALA A 85 -30.50 10.71 -8.21
C ALA A 85 -29.94 9.47 -8.92
N LYS A 86 -30.83 8.70 -9.54
CA LYS A 86 -30.39 7.56 -10.35
C LYS A 86 -29.56 8.06 -11.54
N PRO A 87 -28.49 7.33 -11.90
CA PRO A 87 -27.70 7.67 -13.07
C PRO A 87 -28.57 7.72 -14.32
N THR A 88 -28.34 8.73 -15.15
CA THR A 88 -28.91 8.81 -16.50
C THR A 88 -27.91 8.20 -17.50
N LYS A 89 -28.41 7.57 -18.57
CA LYS A 89 -27.57 6.79 -19.50
C LYS A 89 -26.68 7.64 -20.40
N ASP A 90 -26.98 8.92 -20.53
CA ASP A 90 -26.20 9.94 -21.25
C ASP A 90 -24.77 10.10 -20.71
N ILE A 91 -24.54 9.74 -19.43
CA ILE A 91 -23.21 9.78 -18.82
C ILE A 91 -22.18 8.90 -19.57
N ARG A 92 -22.64 7.88 -20.30
CA ARG A 92 -21.77 6.92 -21.00
C ARG A 92 -21.13 7.52 -22.26
N GLU A 93 -21.82 8.42 -22.95
CA GLU A 93 -21.44 8.86 -24.30
C GLU A 93 -20.17 9.72 -24.33
N ASN A 94 -19.89 10.45 -23.26
CA ASN A 94 -18.80 11.44 -23.21
C ASN A 94 -17.74 11.15 -22.13
N HIS A 95 -17.79 9.98 -21.47
CA HIS A 95 -16.88 9.69 -20.37
C HIS A 95 -15.58 9.01 -20.85
N LYS A 96 -14.44 9.67 -20.63
CA LYS A 96 -13.10 9.19 -21.05
C LYS A 96 -12.78 7.74 -20.63
N ASP A 97 -13.26 7.33 -19.45
CA ASP A 97 -12.98 6.01 -18.87
C ASP A 97 -14.02 4.92 -19.24
N PHE A 98 -15.09 5.25 -19.98
CA PHE A 98 -16.21 4.33 -20.25
C PHE A 98 -15.76 2.98 -20.83
N ASN A 99 -14.92 3.02 -21.87
CA ASN A 99 -14.46 1.81 -22.54
C ASN A 99 -13.65 0.90 -21.60
N GLN A 100 -12.80 1.50 -20.76
CA GLN A 100 -12.00 0.74 -19.81
C GLN A 100 -12.88 0.11 -18.72
N VAL A 101 -13.83 0.88 -18.17
CA VAL A 101 -14.80 0.39 -17.17
C VAL A 101 -15.64 -0.75 -17.74
N LEU A 102 -16.15 -0.60 -18.96
CA LEU A 102 -16.93 -1.63 -19.64
C LEU A 102 -16.15 -2.94 -19.80
N LEU A 103 -14.89 -2.85 -20.23
CA LEU A 103 -14.03 -4.02 -20.40
C LEU A 103 -13.76 -4.73 -19.08
N ASP A 104 -13.50 -3.97 -18.01
CA ASP A 104 -13.22 -4.53 -16.70
C ASP A 104 -14.46 -5.20 -16.10
N VAL A 105 -15.62 -4.55 -16.13
CA VAL A 105 -16.90 -5.10 -15.63
C VAL A 105 -17.27 -6.41 -16.34
N ARG A 106 -17.00 -6.52 -17.65
CA ARG A 106 -17.20 -7.76 -18.40
C ARG A 106 -16.29 -8.90 -17.94
N ARG A 107 -15.10 -8.60 -17.41
CA ARG A 107 -14.14 -9.61 -16.91
C ARG A 107 -14.45 -10.06 -15.47
N SER A 108 -15.24 -9.31 -14.70
CA SER A 108 -15.52 -9.57 -13.28
C SER A 108 -16.61 -10.63 -13.01
N MET A 109 -16.88 -11.52 -13.96
CA MET A 109 -17.97 -12.50 -13.91
C MET A 109 -17.97 -13.39 -12.66
N LYS A 110 -16.78 -13.67 -12.09
CA LYS A 110 -16.61 -14.51 -10.90
C LYS A 110 -17.16 -13.88 -9.61
N ARG A 111 -17.45 -12.58 -9.61
CA ARG A 111 -17.90 -11.82 -8.43
C ARG A 111 -19.42 -11.89 -8.21
N PHE A 112 -20.17 -12.31 -9.23
CA PHE A 112 -21.61 -12.50 -9.13
C PHE A 112 -21.93 -13.89 -8.55
N PRO A 113 -23.04 -14.03 -7.80
CA PRO A 113 -23.46 -15.32 -7.24
C PRO A 113 -23.56 -16.45 -8.29
N ARG A 114 -23.04 -17.64 -7.94
CA ARG A 114 -23.10 -18.84 -8.78
C ARG A 114 -24.56 -19.30 -8.89
N GLY A 115 -25.21 -19.00 -10.00
CA GLY A 115 -26.63 -19.31 -10.24
C GLY A 115 -27.50 -18.09 -10.54
N MET A 116 -26.96 -16.87 -10.46
CA MET A 116 -27.66 -15.66 -10.90
C MET A 116 -27.99 -15.73 -12.39
N ARG A 117 -29.23 -15.37 -12.73
CA ARG A 117 -29.70 -15.34 -14.12
C ARG A 117 -28.91 -14.32 -14.95
N VAL A 118 -28.78 -14.58 -16.25
CA VAL A 118 -27.95 -13.75 -17.15
C VAL A 118 -28.55 -12.34 -17.31
N ASP A 119 -29.86 -12.23 -17.39
CA ASP A 119 -30.59 -10.96 -17.48
C ASP A 119 -30.43 -10.10 -16.23
N GLU A 120 -30.60 -10.69 -15.05
CA GLU A 120 -30.37 -10.01 -13.77
C GLU A 120 -28.91 -9.53 -13.66
N ARG A 121 -27.96 -10.38 -14.04
CA ARG A 121 -26.54 -10.02 -14.03
C ARG A 121 -26.24 -8.87 -14.98
N GLN A 122 -26.83 -8.87 -16.16
CA GLN A 122 -26.62 -7.80 -17.15
C GLN A 122 -27.12 -6.46 -16.59
N VAL A 123 -28.27 -6.45 -15.92
CA VAL A 123 -28.78 -5.25 -15.24
C VAL A 123 -27.79 -4.76 -14.18
N LEU A 124 -27.25 -5.64 -13.34
CA LEU A 124 -26.25 -5.27 -12.34
C LEU A 124 -24.93 -4.79 -12.96
N GLN A 125 -24.52 -5.35 -14.10
CA GLN A 125 -23.33 -4.88 -14.82
C GLN A 125 -23.55 -3.47 -15.39
N GLU A 126 -24.73 -3.18 -15.94
CA GLU A 126 -25.08 -1.83 -16.40
C GLU A 126 -25.08 -0.84 -15.24
N GLN A 127 -25.72 -1.20 -14.11
CA GLN A 127 -25.71 -0.38 -12.90
C GLN A 127 -24.30 -0.15 -12.37
N LEU A 128 -23.45 -1.19 -12.37
CA LEU A 128 -22.06 -1.07 -11.94
C LEU A 128 -21.28 -0.06 -12.77
N ILE A 129 -21.44 -0.11 -14.09
CA ILE A 129 -20.82 0.86 -15.00
C ILE A 129 -21.32 2.27 -14.64
N ASP A 130 -22.63 2.46 -14.55
CA ASP A 130 -23.24 3.75 -14.29
C ASP A 130 -22.79 4.36 -12.95
N ILE A 131 -22.70 3.56 -11.89
CA ILE A 131 -22.20 3.99 -10.58
C ILE A 131 -20.77 4.50 -10.68
N ILE A 132 -19.88 3.75 -11.34
CA ILE A 132 -18.47 4.13 -11.47
C ILE A 132 -18.35 5.46 -12.21
N LEU A 133 -19.05 5.62 -13.33
CA LEU A 133 -18.98 6.85 -14.13
C LEU A 133 -19.56 8.05 -13.38
N VAL A 134 -20.68 7.88 -12.66
CA VAL A 134 -21.26 8.97 -11.85
C VAL A 134 -20.30 9.44 -10.77
N VAL A 135 -19.64 8.51 -10.07
CA VAL A 135 -18.69 8.87 -9.02
C VAL A 135 -17.48 9.61 -9.60
N LEU A 136 -16.94 9.16 -10.73
CA LEU A 136 -15.81 9.80 -11.41
C LEU A 136 -16.17 11.18 -11.97
N GLN A 137 -17.35 11.32 -12.59
CA GLN A 137 -17.80 12.61 -13.13
C GLN A 137 -17.99 13.65 -12.02
N LYS A 138 -18.57 13.26 -10.88
CA LYS A 138 -18.76 14.16 -9.73
C LYS A 138 -17.46 14.56 -9.05
N ASN A 139 -16.41 13.75 -9.21
CA ASN A 139 -15.13 13.95 -8.52
C ASN A 139 -14.00 13.97 -9.56
N PRO A 140 -13.76 15.08 -10.28
CA PRO A 140 -12.79 15.16 -11.37
C PRO A 140 -11.34 14.87 -10.98
N ALA A 141 -11.02 14.95 -9.69
CA ALA A 141 -9.71 14.59 -9.13
C ALA A 141 -9.49 13.06 -9.07
N LEU A 142 -10.57 12.26 -9.17
CA LEU A 142 -10.49 10.81 -9.21
C LEU A 142 -10.14 10.35 -10.63
N HIS A 143 -9.24 9.39 -10.70
CA HIS A 143 -8.93 8.66 -11.93
C HIS A 143 -9.36 7.21 -11.75
N TYR A 144 -10.01 6.65 -12.77
CA TYR A 144 -10.32 5.23 -12.77
C TYR A 144 -9.02 4.42 -12.71
N TYR A 145 -9.00 3.42 -11.84
CA TYR A 145 -7.92 2.45 -11.76
C TYR A 145 -8.47 1.02 -11.90
N GLN A 146 -7.70 0.15 -12.54
CA GLN A 146 -8.10 -1.24 -12.73
C GLN A 146 -8.21 -1.96 -11.39
N GLY A 147 -9.41 -2.46 -11.08
CA GLY A 147 -9.76 -3.06 -9.79
C GLY A 147 -10.75 -2.23 -8.97
N TYR A 148 -10.98 -0.95 -9.32
CA TYR A 148 -12.00 -0.13 -8.63
C TYR A 148 -13.39 -0.76 -8.70
N HIS A 149 -13.74 -1.37 -9.83
CA HIS A 149 -14.99 -2.09 -10.02
C HIS A 149 -15.20 -3.24 -9.01
N ASP A 150 -14.13 -3.87 -8.48
CA ASP A 150 -14.23 -4.94 -7.48
C ASP A 150 -14.74 -4.41 -6.13
N ILE A 151 -14.46 -3.13 -5.82
CA ILE A 151 -15.02 -2.43 -4.66
C ILE A 151 -16.48 -2.09 -4.93
N VAL A 152 -16.75 -1.42 -6.06
CA VAL A 152 -18.08 -0.91 -6.37
C VAL A 152 -19.12 -2.04 -6.51
N VAL A 153 -18.76 -3.17 -7.10
CA VAL A 153 -19.67 -4.32 -7.23
C VAL A 153 -20.06 -4.89 -5.86
N THR A 154 -19.15 -4.86 -4.88
CA THR A 154 -19.43 -5.35 -3.52
C THR A 154 -20.49 -4.46 -2.85
N PHE A 155 -20.39 -3.14 -3.00
CA PHE A 155 -21.44 -2.23 -2.52
C PHE A 155 -22.75 -2.41 -3.29
N LEU A 156 -22.69 -2.52 -4.63
CA LEU A 156 -23.89 -2.71 -5.45
C LEU A 156 -24.67 -3.96 -5.02
N LEU A 157 -23.99 -5.10 -4.81
CA LEU A 157 -24.64 -6.36 -4.44
C LEU A 157 -25.27 -6.33 -3.04
N VAL A 158 -24.73 -5.53 -2.12
CA VAL A 158 -25.21 -5.47 -0.73
C VAL A 158 -26.25 -4.38 -0.53
N VAL A 159 -25.96 -3.15 -0.97
CA VAL A 159 -26.78 -1.96 -0.66
C VAL A 159 -27.61 -1.43 -1.83
N GLY A 160 -27.37 -1.93 -3.04
CA GLY A 160 -28.05 -1.48 -4.24
C GLY A 160 -27.51 -0.15 -4.78
N GLU A 161 -27.96 0.20 -5.98
CA GLU A 161 -27.39 1.28 -6.82
C GLU A 161 -27.25 2.63 -6.12
N ARG A 162 -28.35 3.24 -5.67
CA ARG A 162 -28.33 4.63 -5.14
C ARG A 162 -27.50 4.78 -3.87
N MET A 163 -27.56 3.79 -2.99
CA MET A 163 -26.79 3.78 -1.75
C MET A 163 -25.32 3.51 -2.02
N ALA A 164 -25.02 2.61 -2.98
CA ALA A 164 -23.66 2.35 -3.43
C ALA A 164 -22.99 3.63 -3.97
N ILE A 165 -23.69 4.45 -4.78
CA ILE A 165 -23.14 5.73 -5.27
C ILE A 165 -22.69 6.61 -4.08
N ALA A 166 -23.58 6.85 -3.11
CA ALA A 166 -23.28 7.73 -1.98
C ALA A 166 -22.13 7.20 -1.11
N MET A 167 -22.10 5.89 -0.87
CA MET A 167 -21.07 5.25 -0.05
C MET A 167 -19.72 5.21 -0.74
N VAL A 168 -19.69 4.82 -2.02
CA VAL A 168 -18.46 4.74 -2.80
C VAL A 168 -17.89 6.13 -3.05
N GLU A 169 -18.73 7.13 -3.33
CA GLU A 169 -18.31 8.55 -3.42
C GLU A 169 -17.63 9.01 -2.13
N THR A 170 -18.25 8.73 -0.98
CA THR A 170 -17.67 9.03 0.33
C THR A 170 -16.33 8.31 0.52
N LEU A 171 -16.28 7.01 0.23
CA LEU A 171 -15.07 6.20 0.40
C LEU A 171 -13.92 6.68 -0.50
N SER A 172 -14.20 6.91 -1.78
CA SER A 172 -13.21 7.33 -2.77
C SER A 172 -12.57 8.68 -2.42
N ASN A 173 -13.35 9.63 -1.91
CA ASN A 173 -12.84 10.93 -1.48
C ASN A 173 -11.94 10.85 -0.23
N HIS A 174 -12.17 9.87 0.64
CA HIS A 174 -11.31 9.62 1.79
C HIS A 174 -10.03 8.85 1.40
N HIS A 175 -10.13 7.86 0.51
CA HIS A 175 -8.99 7.04 0.08
C HIS A 175 -7.98 7.76 -0.79
N LEU A 176 -8.41 8.71 -1.65
CA LEU A 176 -7.49 9.44 -2.53
C LEU A 176 -6.45 10.26 -1.74
N ARG A 177 -6.75 10.62 -0.49
CA ARG A 177 -5.84 11.35 0.40
C ARG A 177 -4.74 10.48 1.00
N ALA A 178 -4.82 9.15 0.88
CA ALA A 178 -3.96 8.22 1.61
C ALA A 178 -2.71 7.73 0.84
N GLU A 179 -2.52 8.12 -0.43
CA GLU A 179 -1.33 7.85 -1.28
C GLU A 179 -0.60 6.51 -0.99
N VAL A 180 -1.34 5.40 -1.05
CA VAL A 180 -0.83 4.11 -0.55
C VAL A 180 0.14 3.50 -1.56
N GLY A 181 1.44 3.70 -1.34
CA GLY A 181 2.51 3.02 -2.07
C GLY A 181 2.98 1.73 -1.39
N THR A 182 2.76 0.58 -2.03
CA THR A 182 3.57 -0.66 -1.91
C THR A 182 3.17 -1.62 -3.04
N ILE A 183 4.06 -1.86 -4.02
CA ILE A 183 3.71 -2.41 -5.35
C ILE A 183 3.05 -3.80 -5.33
N PHE A 184 3.45 -4.72 -4.42
CA PHE A 184 2.90 -6.08 -4.41
C PHE A 184 1.52 -6.18 -3.71
N ALA A 185 1.38 -5.52 -2.55
CA ALA A 185 0.13 -5.47 -1.80
C ALA A 185 -0.85 -4.47 -2.40
N LEU A 186 -0.42 -3.65 -3.37
CA LEU A 186 -1.26 -2.65 -4.03
C LEU A 186 -2.54 -3.29 -4.58
N SER A 187 -2.43 -4.44 -5.25
CA SER A 187 -3.59 -5.17 -5.76
C SER A 187 -4.61 -5.51 -4.67
N TRP A 188 -4.16 -5.87 -3.47
CA TRP A 188 -5.02 -6.22 -2.34
C TRP A 188 -5.69 -4.98 -1.77
N LEU A 189 -4.92 -3.90 -1.64
CA LEU A 189 -5.36 -2.65 -1.04
C LEU A 189 -6.34 -1.90 -1.95
N ILE A 190 -6.08 -1.85 -3.26
CA ILE A 190 -6.93 -1.14 -4.21
C ILE A 190 -8.24 -1.89 -4.54
N THR A 191 -8.29 -3.20 -4.25
CA THR A 191 -9.50 -4.03 -4.45
C THR A 191 -10.16 -4.44 -3.13
N TRP A 192 -9.63 -4.00 -1.99
CA TRP A 192 -10.03 -4.46 -0.65
C TRP A 192 -10.16 -5.98 -0.57
N TYR A 193 -9.14 -6.69 -1.09
CA TYR A 193 -9.04 -8.15 -1.18
C TYR A 193 -10.13 -8.83 -2.04
N GLY A 194 -11.04 -8.07 -2.64
CA GLY A 194 -12.13 -8.57 -3.45
C GLY A 194 -11.64 -9.41 -4.63
N HIS A 195 -10.52 -9.03 -5.24
CA HIS A 195 -9.98 -9.79 -6.36
C HIS A 195 -9.33 -11.12 -5.96
N VAL A 196 -8.87 -11.23 -4.71
CA VAL A 196 -8.01 -12.33 -4.26
C VAL A 196 -8.79 -13.38 -3.47
N LEU A 197 -9.83 -12.97 -2.76
CA LEU A 197 -10.68 -13.87 -1.99
C LEU A 197 -11.77 -14.48 -2.89
N SER A 198 -11.79 -15.82 -2.93
CA SER A 198 -12.78 -16.56 -3.74
C SER A 198 -14.17 -16.59 -3.11
N GLU A 199 -14.25 -16.53 -1.78
CA GLU A 199 -15.51 -16.56 -1.04
C GLU A 199 -16.00 -15.16 -0.70
N PHE A 200 -17.16 -14.80 -1.26
CA PHE A 200 -17.78 -13.50 -1.05
C PHE A 200 -18.09 -13.22 0.44
N ARG A 201 -18.39 -14.26 1.22
CA ARG A 201 -18.65 -14.14 2.66
C ARG A 201 -17.46 -13.57 3.44
N HIS A 202 -16.23 -14.01 3.11
CA HIS A 202 -15.01 -13.50 3.75
C HIS A 202 -14.71 -12.06 3.32
N VAL A 203 -15.01 -11.70 2.06
CA VAL A 203 -14.93 -10.31 1.59
C VAL A 203 -15.86 -9.41 2.41
N LEU A 204 -17.13 -9.79 2.56
CA LEU A 204 -18.09 -9.00 3.33
C LEU A 204 -17.68 -8.85 4.80
N ARG A 205 -17.12 -9.91 5.41
CA ARG A 205 -16.59 -9.86 6.78
C ARG A 205 -15.45 -8.84 6.93
N LEU A 206 -14.57 -8.74 5.93
CA LEU A 206 -13.50 -7.74 5.90
C LEU A 206 -14.04 -6.33 5.64
N TYR A 207 -15.08 -6.18 4.82
CA TYR A 207 -15.73 -4.88 4.63
C TYR A 207 -16.38 -4.38 5.92
N ASP A 208 -17.06 -5.26 6.67
CA ASP A 208 -17.58 -4.93 8.01
C ASP A 208 -16.45 -4.38 8.91
N PHE A 209 -15.29 -5.04 8.91
CA PHE A 209 -14.11 -4.63 9.68
C PHE A 209 -13.50 -3.31 9.21
N PHE A 210 -13.26 -3.13 7.91
CA PHE A 210 -12.62 -1.93 7.36
C PHE A 210 -13.49 -0.68 7.50
N LEU A 211 -14.80 -0.81 7.27
CA LEU A 211 -15.74 0.32 7.42
C LEU A 211 -15.90 0.76 8.87
N ALA A 212 -15.69 -0.15 9.83
CA ALA A 212 -15.73 0.16 11.25
C ALA A 212 -14.39 0.67 11.82
N SER A 213 -13.30 0.55 11.06
CA SER A 213 -11.93 0.81 11.52
C SER A 213 -11.31 2.04 10.86
N HIS A 214 -10.07 2.36 11.26
CA HIS A 214 -9.28 3.41 10.63
C HIS A 214 -8.97 3.07 9.14
N PRO A 215 -8.93 4.04 8.20
CA PRO A 215 -8.72 3.78 6.76
C PRO A 215 -7.45 2.98 6.43
N LEU A 216 -6.39 3.15 7.22
CA LEU A 216 -5.13 2.41 7.06
C LEU A 216 -5.21 0.94 7.52
N MET A 217 -6.31 0.49 8.10
CA MET A 217 -6.46 -0.86 8.63
C MET A 217 -6.25 -1.95 7.57
N ALA A 218 -6.60 -1.67 6.31
CA ALA A 218 -6.31 -2.57 5.20
C ALA A 218 -4.80 -2.87 5.06
N ILE A 219 -3.93 -1.90 5.35
CA ILE A 219 -2.47 -2.07 5.34
C ILE A 219 -2.01 -2.96 6.50
N TYR A 220 -2.58 -2.78 7.69
CA TYR A 220 -2.28 -3.63 8.84
C TYR A 220 -2.72 -5.07 8.60
N PHE A 221 -3.88 -5.25 7.96
CA PHE A 221 -4.35 -6.58 7.57
C PHE A 221 -3.41 -7.23 6.55
N ALA A 222 -2.90 -6.48 5.56
CA ALA A 222 -1.88 -6.96 4.63
C ALA A 222 -0.60 -7.40 5.36
N ALA A 223 -0.13 -6.59 6.31
CA ALA A 223 1.05 -6.91 7.11
C ALA A 223 0.86 -8.19 7.93
N VAL A 224 -0.32 -8.37 8.53
CA VAL A 224 -0.65 -9.58 9.29
C VAL A 224 -0.71 -10.83 8.41
N ILE A 225 -1.24 -10.75 7.18
CA ILE A 225 -1.19 -11.88 6.24
C ILE A 225 0.27 -12.28 5.94
N VAL A 226 1.15 -11.29 5.72
CA VAL A 226 2.58 -11.56 5.47
C VAL A 226 3.25 -12.17 6.70
N LEU A 227 2.94 -11.67 7.91
CA LEU A 227 3.47 -12.21 9.16
C LEU A 227 2.97 -13.63 9.44
N HIS A 228 1.70 -13.92 9.16
CA HIS A 228 1.17 -15.28 9.31
C HIS A 228 1.92 -16.29 8.43
N ARG A 229 2.34 -15.86 7.23
CA ARG A 229 3.09 -16.67 6.28
C ARG A 229 4.61 -16.53 6.42
N GLU A 230 5.10 -15.99 7.54
CA GLU A 230 6.53 -15.76 7.79
C GLU A 230 7.38 -17.02 7.58
N LYS A 231 6.88 -18.19 8.01
CA LYS A 231 7.61 -19.47 7.84
C LYS A 231 7.82 -19.81 6.37
N GLU A 232 6.79 -19.66 5.54
CA GLU A 232 6.87 -19.91 4.10
C GLU A 232 7.82 -18.90 3.43
N VAL A 233 7.72 -17.63 3.80
CA VAL A 233 8.59 -16.56 3.26
C VAL A 233 10.05 -16.81 3.62
N LYS A 234 10.35 -17.22 4.86
CA LYS A 234 11.72 -17.54 5.30
C LYS A 234 12.30 -18.80 4.67
N GLN A 235 11.46 -19.73 4.22
CA GLN A 235 11.88 -20.95 3.53
C GLN A 235 12.06 -20.74 2.03
N THR A 236 11.48 -19.69 1.48
CA THR A 236 11.57 -19.35 0.05
C THR A 236 12.93 -18.74 -0.25
N GLU A 237 13.44 -18.96 -1.46
CA GLU A 237 14.66 -18.33 -1.91
C GLU A 237 14.55 -16.80 -1.79
N CYS A 238 15.64 -16.17 -1.36
CA CYS A 238 15.71 -14.72 -1.15
C CYS A 238 15.86 -13.98 -2.49
N ASP A 239 14.92 -14.23 -3.40
CA ASP A 239 14.77 -13.60 -4.70
C ASP A 239 13.42 -12.89 -4.81
N MET A 240 13.42 -11.71 -5.43
CA MET A 240 12.23 -10.85 -5.51
C MET A 240 11.09 -11.52 -6.29
N ALA A 241 11.40 -12.27 -7.36
CA ALA A 241 10.36 -12.93 -8.15
C ALA A 241 9.74 -14.11 -7.37
N MET A 242 10.56 -14.89 -6.65
CA MET A 242 10.07 -16.00 -5.84
C MET A 242 9.18 -15.52 -4.67
N VAL A 243 9.63 -14.51 -3.94
CA VAL A 243 8.83 -13.91 -2.85
C VAL A 243 7.57 -13.26 -3.39
N HIS A 244 7.65 -12.53 -4.50
CA HIS A 244 6.48 -11.92 -5.13
C HIS A 244 5.47 -12.99 -5.57
N GLN A 245 5.92 -14.08 -6.20
CA GLN A 245 5.06 -15.18 -6.62
C GLN A 245 4.35 -15.86 -5.43
N LEU A 246 5.09 -16.11 -4.34
CA LEU A 246 4.54 -16.69 -3.11
C LEU A 246 3.46 -15.79 -2.50
N LEU A 247 3.78 -14.51 -2.31
CA LEU A 247 2.88 -13.57 -1.64
C LEU A 247 1.65 -13.28 -2.50
N SER A 248 1.81 -13.11 -3.81
CA SER A 248 0.71 -12.85 -4.75
C SER A 248 -0.40 -13.90 -4.70
N LYS A 249 -0.07 -15.14 -4.31
CA LYS A 249 -1.04 -16.23 -4.11
C LYS A 249 -1.41 -16.31 -2.64
N ILE A 250 -2.59 -15.79 -2.28
CA ILE A 250 -3.12 -15.91 -0.92
C ILE A 250 -3.85 -17.26 -0.77
N PRO A 251 -3.51 -18.08 0.25
CA PRO A 251 -4.26 -19.28 0.60
C PRO A 251 -5.74 -18.95 0.89
N GLN A 252 -6.66 -19.84 0.53
CA GLN A 252 -8.09 -19.54 0.68
C GLN A 252 -8.60 -19.82 2.10
N ASP A 253 -7.93 -20.72 2.80
CA ASP A 253 -8.21 -21.26 4.14
C ASP A 253 -7.50 -20.49 5.26
N LEU A 254 -7.33 -19.18 5.10
CA LEU A 254 -6.74 -18.34 6.14
C LEU A 254 -7.68 -18.20 7.35
N PRO A 255 -7.15 -18.16 8.58
CA PRO A 255 -7.95 -17.95 9.79
C PRO A 255 -8.34 -16.47 9.93
N TYR A 256 -9.28 -16.00 9.11
CA TYR A 256 -9.62 -14.56 9.00
C TYR A 256 -9.97 -13.88 10.33
N GLU A 257 -10.70 -14.54 11.22
CA GLU A 257 -11.05 -13.96 12.53
C GLU A 257 -9.81 -13.75 13.43
N GLU A 258 -8.85 -14.67 13.37
CA GLU A 258 -7.57 -14.53 14.07
C GLU A 258 -6.75 -13.39 13.44
N LEU A 259 -6.69 -13.33 12.11
CA LEU A 259 -5.96 -12.28 11.39
C LEU A 259 -6.55 -10.89 11.63
N ILE A 260 -7.88 -10.76 11.72
CA ILE A 260 -8.56 -9.50 12.07
C ILE A 260 -8.17 -9.07 13.48
N THR A 261 -8.18 -10.00 14.44
CA THR A 261 -7.76 -9.73 15.82
C THR A 261 -6.29 -9.30 15.89
N GLN A 262 -5.41 -10.00 15.18
CA GLN A 262 -3.99 -9.65 15.07
C GLN A 262 -3.78 -8.28 14.40
N ALA A 263 -4.57 -7.92 13.39
CA ALA A 263 -4.48 -6.63 12.72
C ALA A 263 -4.86 -5.49 13.66
N HIS A 264 -5.91 -5.68 14.48
CA HIS A 264 -6.26 -4.72 15.51
C HIS A 264 -5.15 -4.59 16.57
N CYS A 265 -4.58 -5.70 17.04
CA CYS A 265 -3.45 -5.69 17.98
C CYS A 265 -2.23 -4.96 17.40
N LEU A 266 -1.93 -5.18 16.12
CA LEU A 266 -0.83 -4.52 15.42
C LEU A 266 -1.07 -3.01 15.28
N PHE A 267 -2.30 -2.61 15.00
CA PHE A 267 -2.72 -1.21 14.94
C PHE A 267 -2.54 -0.50 16.28
N THR A 268 -2.99 -1.12 17.37
CA THR A 268 -2.83 -0.56 18.73
C THR A 268 -1.37 -0.46 19.14
N ARG A 269 -0.55 -1.46 18.78
CA ARG A 269 0.89 -1.47 19.09
C ARG A 269 1.70 -0.46 18.27
N TYR A 270 1.32 -0.26 17.02
CA TYR A 270 2.02 0.64 16.08
C TYR A 270 1.04 1.58 15.41
N PRO A 271 0.51 2.60 16.10
CA PRO A 271 -0.45 3.52 15.52
C PRO A 271 0.15 4.31 14.34
N PRO A 272 -0.66 4.73 13.36
CA PRO A 272 -0.16 5.41 12.16
C PRO A 272 0.67 6.67 12.44
N SER A 273 0.33 7.42 13.49
CA SER A 273 1.09 8.62 13.90
C SER A 273 2.52 8.30 14.32
N LEU A 274 2.74 7.16 14.99
CA LEU A 274 4.07 6.68 15.35
C LEU A 274 4.84 6.20 14.12
N LEU A 275 4.16 5.46 13.22
CA LEU A 275 4.78 4.99 11.98
C LEU A 275 5.19 6.14 11.06
N ALA A 276 4.35 7.17 10.92
CA ALA A 276 4.66 8.37 10.14
C ALA A 276 5.91 9.08 10.69
N LYS A 277 6.00 9.27 12.01
CA LYS A 277 7.19 9.85 12.66
C LYS A 277 8.45 9.01 12.40
N ARG A 278 8.36 7.69 12.54
CA ARG A 278 9.50 6.78 12.30
C ARG A 278 9.90 6.73 10.83
N ALA A 279 8.94 6.71 9.90
CA ALA A 279 9.19 6.72 8.47
C ALA A 279 9.87 8.02 8.02
N ALA A 280 9.44 9.18 8.56
CA ALA A 280 10.11 10.46 8.29
C ALA A 280 11.57 10.46 8.75
N LEU A 281 11.84 9.94 9.95
CA LEU A 281 13.20 9.80 10.49
C LEU A 281 14.05 8.81 9.67
N GLN A 282 13.47 7.70 9.24
CA GLN A 282 14.16 6.67 8.46
C GLN A 282 14.42 7.11 7.02
N SER A 283 13.47 7.81 6.38
CA SER A 283 13.66 8.43 5.06
C SER A 283 14.84 9.41 5.09
N ARG A 284 14.91 10.26 6.13
CA ARG A 284 16.05 11.16 6.35
C ARG A 284 17.37 10.40 6.46
N LYS A 285 17.43 9.33 7.28
CA LYS A 285 18.62 8.47 7.40
C LYS A 285 18.98 7.76 6.08
N SER A 286 18.00 7.25 5.35
CA SER A 286 18.21 6.51 4.11
C SER A 286 18.70 7.41 2.97
N ILE A 287 18.18 8.65 2.90
CA ILE A 287 18.69 9.69 1.99
C ILE A 287 20.13 10.05 2.35
N THR A 288 20.44 10.26 3.64
CA THR A 288 21.81 10.53 4.08
C THR A 288 22.77 9.38 3.75
N ILE A 289 22.37 8.13 3.97
CA ILE A 289 23.19 6.95 3.66
C ILE A 289 23.38 6.77 2.15
N ASN A 290 22.33 6.97 1.34
CA ASN A 290 22.46 6.91 -0.13
C ASN A 290 23.34 8.05 -0.65
N CYS A 291 23.19 9.26 -0.12
CA CYS A 291 24.02 10.41 -0.48
C CYS A 291 25.49 10.16 -0.08
N PHE A 292 25.74 9.62 1.12
CA PHE A 292 27.08 9.26 1.57
C PHE A 292 27.71 8.15 0.72
N LYS A 293 26.97 7.09 0.39
CA LYS A 293 27.45 6.03 -0.51
C LYS A 293 27.74 6.57 -1.91
N ALA A 294 26.83 7.38 -2.48
CA ALA A 294 27.04 8.01 -3.77
C ALA A 294 28.26 8.94 -3.76
N PHE A 295 28.44 9.72 -2.68
CA PHE A 295 29.62 10.55 -2.46
C PHE A 295 30.89 9.71 -2.40
N GLN A 296 30.91 8.64 -1.59
CA GLN A 296 32.05 7.74 -1.44
C GLN A 296 32.41 7.03 -2.75
N THR A 297 31.41 6.61 -3.53
CA THR A 297 31.61 6.05 -4.88
C THR A 297 32.18 7.11 -5.84
N ALA A 298 31.69 8.35 -5.78
CA ALA A 298 32.25 9.45 -6.58
C ALA A 298 33.70 9.79 -6.17
N THR A 299 34.02 9.73 -4.87
CA THR A 299 35.40 9.97 -4.38
C THR A 299 36.36 8.86 -4.82
N GLN A 300 35.88 7.61 -4.85
CA GLN A 300 36.68 6.47 -5.34
C GLN A 300 36.91 6.51 -6.85
N GLN A 301 35.97 7.07 -7.62
CA GLN A 301 36.10 7.25 -9.08
C GLN A 301 36.96 8.46 -9.46
N GLN A 302 37.01 9.49 -8.61
CA GLN A 302 37.93 10.61 -8.77
C GLN A 302 39.31 10.26 -8.21
N ARG A 303 40.11 9.49 -8.97
CA ARG A 303 41.55 9.48 -8.73
C ARG A 303 42.10 10.87 -9.07
N PRO A 304 42.71 11.62 -8.14
CA PRO A 304 43.21 12.98 -8.40
C PRO A 304 44.10 13.05 -9.65
N ASP A 305 44.86 11.99 -9.89
CA ASP A 305 45.78 11.85 -11.01
C ASP A 305 45.07 11.81 -12.37
N SER A 306 43.88 11.22 -12.48
CA SER A 306 43.19 11.08 -13.77
C SER A 306 42.60 12.40 -14.25
N VAL A 307 42.14 13.25 -13.33
CA VAL A 307 41.64 14.60 -13.62
C VAL A 307 42.80 15.50 -14.05
N LEU A 308 43.93 15.47 -13.33
CA LEU A 308 45.14 16.20 -13.70
C LEU A 308 45.70 15.73 -15.05
N ARG A 309 45.70 14.41 -15.32
CA ARG A 309 46.13 13.86 -16.63
C ARG A 309 45.22 14.30 -17.76
N ARG A 310 43.90 14.38 -17.53
CA ARG A 310 42.93 14.83 -18.53
C ARG A 310 43.10 16.31 -18.86
N GLN A 311 43.42 17.15 -17.87
CA GLN A 311 43.71 18.57 -18.10
C GLN A 311 45.05 18.78 -18.82
N LEU A 312 46.09 18.01 -18.48
CA LEU A 312 47.38 18.02 -19.21
C LEU A 312 47.22 17.59 -20.68
N LEU A 313 46.40 16.57 -20.95
CA LEU A 313 46.11 16.09 -22.31
C LEU A 313 45.29 17.10 -23.12
N GLN A 314 44.31 17.77 -22.50
CA GLN A 314 43.53 18.83 -23.14
C GLN A 314 44.36 20.09 -23.41
N GLY A 315 45.32 20.42 -22.53
CA GLY A 315 46.30 21.49 -22.78
C GLY A 315 47.22 21.20 -23.97
N ARG A 316 47.58 19.92 -24.18
CA ARG A 316 48.37 19.47 -25.34
C ARG A 316 47.57 19.45 -26.65
N ALA A 317 46.28 19.11 -26.58
CA ALA A 317 45.40 19.00 -27.74
C ALA A 317 44.98 20.35 -28.36
N ARG A 318 45.17 21.48 -27.66
CA ARG A 318 44.96 22.82 -28.23
C ARG A 318 46.17 23.37 -29.00
N GLY A 319 47.28 22.63 -29.08
CA GLY A 319 48.56 23.14 -29.60
C GLY A 319 48.96 22.77 -31.04
N LEU A 320 48.30 21.84 -31.73
CA LEU A 320 48.77 21.39 -33.06
C LEU A 320 47.60 21.04 -34.00
N GLY A 321 47.40 21.87 -35.01
CA GLY A 321 46.61 21.57 -36.21
C GLY A 321 47.51 21.48 -37.45
N GLY A 322 47.22 20.54 -38.35
CA GLY A 322 47.85 20.41 -39.67
C GLY A 322 48.21 18.96 -40.05
N PRO A 323 47.80 18.42 -41.23
CA PRO A 323 47.81 16.99 -41.52
C PRO A 323 49.01 16.49 -42.36
N ASP A 324 49.11 15.15 -42.38
CA ASP A 324 49.75 14.25 -43.35
C ASP A 324 51.20 13.73 -43.15
N SER A 325 51.22 12.39 -43.06
CA SER A 325 52.19 11.39 -43.56
C SER A 325 53.54 11.16 -42.88
N GLN A 326 53.65 9.90 -42.44
CA GLN A 326 54.82 8.99 -42.45
C GLN A 326 55.91 9.11 -41.37
N LEU A 327 55.97 8.01 -40.60
CA LEU A 327 57.15 7.18 -40.30
C LEU A 327 58.44 7.84 -39.73
N VAL A 328 58.76 7.34 -38.54
CA VAL A 328 60.11 7.01 -38.02
C VAL A 328 60.91 8.12 -37.32
N LEU A 329 61.35 7.72 -36.12
CA LEU A 329 62.28 8.32 -35.18
C LEU A 329 63.50 9.03 -35.79
N SER A 330 63.90 10.17 -35.21
CA SER A 330 65.11 10.33 -34.35
C SER A 330 65.50 11.81 -34.21
N GLY A 331 65.97 12.24 -33.01
CA GLY A 331 66.89 13.38 -32.87
C GLY A 331 66.49 14.49 -31.88
N ASP A 332 67.38 14.75 -30.91
CA ASP A 332 67.30 15.66 -29.75
C ASP A 332 67.22 17.18 -30.02
N MET A 333 66.57 17.95 -29.11
CA MET A 333 67.10 19.24 -28.57
C MET A 333 66.28 19.84 -27.38
N GLN A 334 66.96 20.58 -26.50
CA GLN A 334 66.60 21.04 -25.14
C GLN A 334 65.50 22.15 -25.03
N PRO A 335 64.82 22.32 -23.85
CA PRO A 335 63.68 23.23 -23.67
C PRO A 335 64.04 24.66 -23.19
N ASN A 336 63.32 25.66 -23.70
CA ASN A 336 63.45 27.10 -23.41
C ASN A 336 62.88 27.47 -22.02
N GLN A 337 63.72 27.91 -21.06
CA GLN A 337 63.40 28.04 -19.62
C GLN A 337 62.58 29.29 -19.23
N ALA A 338 62.55 30.36 -20.03
CA ALA A 338 61.93 31.63 -19.63
C ALA A 338 60.39 31.60 -19.60
N ALA A 339 59.74 30.83 -20.48
CA ALA A 339 58.28 30.74 -20.55
C ALA A 339 57.67 29.96 -19.36
N ASN A 340 58.42 28.99 -18.81
CA ASN A 340 57.96 28.16 -17.69
C ASN A 340 57.89 28.91 -16.36
N GLN A 341 58.70 29.96 -16.16
CA GLN A 341 58.67 30.73 -14.91
C GLN A 341 57.42 31.61 -14.78
N ALA A 342 56.99 32.25 -15.86
CA ALA A 342 55.78 33.09 -15.85
C ALA A 342 54.49 32.28 -15.62
N ALA A 343 54.39 31.11 -16.25
CA ALA A 343 53.27 30.20 -16.06
C ALA A 343 53.16 29.69 -14.61
N ASN A 344 54.31 29.39 -13.98
CA ASN A 344 54.35 28.90 -12.61
C ASN A 344 53.92 29.97 -11.58
N GLN A 345 54.15 31.25 -11.87
CA GLN A 345 53.69 32.36 -11.01
C GLN A 345 52.18 32.58 -11.11
N LEU A 346 51.60 32.50 -12.31
CA LEU A 346 50.15 32.62 -12.51
C LEU A 346 49.38 31.47 -11.83
N VAL A 347 49.90 30.23 -11.92
CA VAL A 347 49.31 29.07 -11.22
C VAL A 347 49.38 29.26 -9.70
N LYS A 348 50.50 29.77 -9.16
CA LYS A 348 50.62 30.06 -7.73
C LYS A 348 49.61 31.12 -7.28
N MET A 349 49.44 32.21 -8.03
CA MET A 349 48.46 33.25 -7.69
C MET A 349 47.02 32.73 -7.74
N ALA A 350 46.68 31.87 -8.71
CA ALA A 350 45.36 31.24 -8.79
C ALA A 350 45.08 30.31 -7.60
N VAL A 351 46.07 29.50 -7.19
CA VAL A 351 45.94 28.61 -6.01
C VAL A 351 45.75 29.43 -4.73
N TRP A 352 46.43 30.57 -4.60
CA TRP A 352 46.27 31.47 -3.45
C TRP A 352 44.87 32.10 -3.43
N GLY A 353 44.34 32.51 -4.60
CA GLY A 353 42.97 33.03 -4.72
C GLY A 353 41.89 31.99 -4.35
N ILE A 354 42.05 30.74 -4.80
CA ILE A 354 41.10 29.66 -4.47
C ILE A 354 41.18 29.31 -2.98
N SER A 355 42.37 29.25 -2.40
CA SER A 355 42.54 28.94 -0.97
C SER A 355 41.94 30.03 -0.07
N ALA A 356 42.10 31.30 -0.45
CA ALA A 356 41.52 32.43 0.28
C ALA A 356 39.98 32.45 0.22
N THR A 357 39.41 32.17 -0.95
CA THR A 357 37.95 32.14 -1.14
C THR A 357 37.29 30.95 -0.44
N LEU A 358 37.92 29.77 -0.45
CA LEU A 358 37.43 28.61 0.30
C LEU A 358 37.54 28.83 1.82
N GLY A 359 38.62 29.47 2.28
CA GLY A 359 38.80 29.86 3.67
C GLY A 359 37.72 30.84 4.15
N ALA A 360 37.40 31.86 3.33
CA ALA A 360 36.34 32.82 3.64
C ALA A 360 34.95 32.16 3.69
N ALA A 361 34.65 31.25 2.76
CA ALA A 361 33.39 30.52 2.76
C ALA A 361 33.26 29.59 3.97
N ALA A 362 34.34 28.88 4.36
CA ALA A 362 34.35 28.05 5.55
C ALA A 362 34.17 28.87 6.84
N LEU A 363 34.78 30.06 6.92
CA LEU A 363 34.61 30.97 8.05
C LEU A 363 33.18 31.52 8.12
N ALA A 364 32.58 31.87 6.99
CA ALA A 364 31.19 32.34 6.93
C ALA A 364 30.20 31.25 7.34
N VAL A 365 30.45 29.99 6.94
CA VAL A 365 29.65 28.82 7.38
C VAL A 365 29.84 28.55 8.88
N ALA A 366 31.06 28.69 9.41
CA ALA A 366 31.32 28.53 10.83
C ALA A 366 30.67 29.64 11.69
N GLN A 367 30.69 30.88 11.20
CA GLN A 367 30.03 32.01 11.86
C GLN A 367 28.51 31.88 11.83
N THR A 368 27.93 31.51 10.68
CA THR A 368 26.49 31.24 10.60
C THR A 368 26.07 30.03 11.45
N ALA A 369 26.91 29.01 11.60
CA ALA A 369 26.63 27.90 12.51
C ALA A 369 26.67 28.29 13.99
N LEU A 370 27.51 29.27 14.37
CA LEU A 370 27.57 29.82 15.74
C LEU A 370 26.34 30.67 16.06
N ASP A 371 25.81 31.42 15.09
CA ASP A 371 24.60 32.25 15.28
C ASP A 371 23.32 31.41 15.48
N TRP A 372 23.29 30.16 14.98
CA TRP A 372 22.14 29.26 15.11
C TRP A 372 22.17 28.41 16.38
N ALA A 373 23.31 28.33 17.07
CA ALA A 373 23.48 27.51 18.26
C ALA A 373 22.54 27.90 19.44
N PRO A 374 22.32 29.19 19.78
CA PRO A 374 21.46 29.52 20.92
C PRO A 374 19.96 29.30 20.65
N ASP A 375 19.48 29.53 19.43
CA ASP A 375 18.06 29.34 19.08
C ASP A 375 17.68 27.85 18.97
N PHE A 376 18.62 26.99 18.56
CA PHE A 376 18.38 25.55 18.48
C PHE A 376 18.32 24.87 19.86
N PHE A 377 19.05 25.41 20.86
CA PHE A 377 18.98 24.90 22.23
C PHE A 377 17.73 25.35 22.99
N MET A 378 17.14 26.50 22.66
CA MET A 378 15.91 27.01 23.29
C MET A 378 14.62 26.36 22.77
N GLN A 379 14.66 25.63 21.64
CA GLN A 379 13.51 24.85 21.12
C GLN A 379 13.53 23.38 21.52
N LEU A 380 14.56 22.91 22.23
CA LEU A 380 14.77 21.50 22.57
C LEU A 380 14.60 21.18 24.06
N PHE A 381 14.16 22.15 24.87
CA PHE A 381 13.74 21.97 26.27
C PHE A 381 12.32 22.49 26.49
#